data_AF-A0A2E9SL78-F1
#
_entry.id   AF-A0A2E9SL78-F1
#
_cell.length_a   1.000
_cell.length_b   1.000
_cell.length_c   1.000
_cell.angle_alpha   90.00
_cell.angle_beta   90.00
_cell.angle_gamma   90.00
#
_symmetry.space_group_name_H-M   'P 1'
#
loop_
_entity.id
_entity.type
_entity.pdbx_description
1 polymer ?
#
loop_
_entity_poly.entity_id
_entity_poly.type
_entity_poly.pdbx_seq_one_letter_code
_entity_poly.pdbx_strand_id
1 'polypeptide(L)'
;MVKEMDVAALKNAELLTPRQQQLRELLTLSERICDSASQGDWSAALPMQQTRRLAMDQFFAVDCPPAEAGLVSAVIEEILKIDDRVTELLHRQRGAMVDSNAQQRRNAENLGSYLRHA
;
A
#
# COMPACT_ATOMS: atom_id res chain seq x y z
N MET A 1 13.53 2.02 33.83
CA MET A 1 13.86 1.85 32.41
C MET A 1 12.54 1.54 31.70
N VAL A 2 11.94 2.52 31.03
CA VAL A 2 10.69 2.28 30.27
C VAL A 2 11.09 1.45 29.06
N LYS A 3 10.46 0.29 28.86
CA LYS A 3 10.68 -0.53 27.67
C LYS A 3 10.16 0.28 26.48
N GLU A 4 11.06 0.76 25.62
CA GLU A 4 10.66 1.45 24.39
C GLU A 4 9.81 0.48 23.56
N MET A 5 8.64 0.95 23.15
CA MET A 5 7.74 0.16 22.31
C MET A 5 8.26 0.25 20.87
N ASP A 6 8.56 -0.90 20.28
CA ASP A 6 8.96 -1.02 18.86
C ASP A 6 7.75 -1.40 17.99
N VAL A 7 7.97 -1.50 16.67
CA VAL A 7 6.91 -1.83 15.71
C VAL A 7 6.28 -3.21 15.99
N ALA A 8 7.10 -4.20 16.38
CA ALA A 8 6.59 -5.53 16.69
C ALA A 8 5.73 -5.53 17.96
N ALA A 9 6.14 -4.79 18.98
CA ALA A 9 5.37 -4.59 20.20
C ALA A 9 4.07 -3.84 19.91
N LEU A 10 4.10 -2.80 19.07
CA LEU A 10 2.90 -2.06 18.64
C LEU A 10 1.88 -3.02 17.99
N LYS A 11 2.31 -3.89 17.08
CA LYS A 11 1.43 -4.84 16.39
C LYS A 11 0.77 -5.84 17.35
N ASN A 12 1.54 -6.34 18.31
CA ASN A 12 1.11 -7.43 19.20
C ASN A 12 0.48 -6.97 20.52
N ALA A 13 0.50 -5.67 20.84
CA ALA A 13 -0.02 -5.16 22.09
C ALA A 13 -1.54 -5.31 22.21
N GLU A 14 -2.00 -5.85 23.35
CA GLU A 14 -3.43 -5.96 23.69
C GLU A 14 -4.01 -4.63 24.16
N LEU A 15 -3.21 -3.83 24.86
CA LEU A 15 -3.59 -2.52 25.40
C LEU A 15 -2.72 -1.44 24.77
N LEU A 16 -3.36 -0.52 24.05
CA LEU A 16 -2.73 0.63 23.41
C LEU A 16 -3.43 1.91 23.87
N THR A 17 -2.66 2.99 23.95
CA THR A 17 -3.26 4.33 24.02
C THR A 17 -4.02 4.63 22.72
N PRO A 18 -4.99 5.57 22.72
CA PRO A 18 -5.73 5.93 21.50
C PRO A 18 -4.83 6.33 20.34
N ARG A 19 -3.73 7.03 20.62
CA ARG A 19 -2.78 7.46 19.59
C ARG A 19 -1.95 6.30 19.03
N GLN A 20 -1.49 5.40 19.89
CA GLN A 20 -0.81 4.18 19.44
C GLN A 20 -1.77 3.27 18.63
N GLN A 21 -3.04 3.22 19.00
CA GLN A 21 -4.06 2.53 18.23
C GLN A 21 -4.18 3.10 16.81
N GLN A 22 -4.28 4.43 16.67
CA GLN A 22 -4.29 5.09 15.35
C GLN A 22 -3.03 4.78 14.53
N LEU A 23 -1.86 4.80 15.17
CA LEU A 23 -0.59 4.47 14.51
C LEU A 23 -0.57 3.01 14.02
N ARG A 24 -1.08 2.06 14.83
CA ARG A 24 -1.24 0.66 14.45
C ARG A 24 -2.22 0.49 13.30
N GLU A 25 -3.31 1.24 13.29
CA GLU A 25 -4.30 1.21 12.22
C GLU A 25 -3.71 1.71 10.90
N LEU A 26 -2.90 2.77 10.93
CA LEU A 26 -2.17 3.27 9.74
C LEU A 26 -1.21 2.23 9.17
N LEU A 27 -0.44 1.56 10.02
CA LEU A 27 0.46 0.49 9.60
C LEU A 27 -0.33 -0.68 9.01
N THR A 28 -1.34 -1.18 9.73
CA THR A 28 -2.20 -2.27 9.28
C THR A 28 -2.87 -1.96 7.94
N LEU A 29 -3.35 -0.72 7.75
CA LEU A 29 -3.98 -0.31 6.51
C LEU A 29 -2.99 -0.28 5.35
N SER A 30 -1.74 0.14 5.61
CA SER A 30 -0.65 0.09 4.62
C SER A 30 -0.32 -1.35 4.21
N GLU A 31 -0.23 -2.26 5.17
CA GLU A 31 -0.01 -3.69 4.93
C GLU A 31 -1.13 -4.28 4.06
N ARG A 32 -2.39 -3.98 4.39
CA ARG A 32 -3.56 -4.43 3.61
C ARG A 32 -3.58 -3.89 2.17
N ILE A 33 -3.18 -2.64 1.97
CA ILE A 33 -3.05 -2.06 0.61
C ILE A 33 -2.01 -2.84 -0.18
N CYS A 34 -0.87 -3.16 0.42
CA CYS A 34 0.17 -3.96 -0.21
C CYS A 34 -0.31 -5.38 -0.53
N ASP A 35 -1.05 -6.01 0.38
CA ASP A 35 -1.63 -7.33 0.15
C ASP A 35 -2.60 -7.31 -1.04
N SER A 36 -3.53 -6.34 -1.09
CA SER A 36 -4.44 -6.18 -2.24
C SER A 36 -3.69 -5.88 -3.54
N ALA A 37 -2.69 -5.00 -3.52
CA ALA A 37 -1.85 -4.70 -4.68
C ALA A 37 -1.06 -5.93 -5.15
N SER A 38 -0.57 -6.77 -4.24
CA SER A 38 0.18 -7.99 -4.56
C SER A 38 -0.69 -9.04 -5.27
N GLN A 39 -2.00 -9.03 -4.97
CA GLN A 39 -3.00 -9.88 -5.62
C GLN A 39 -3.55 -9.26 -6.92
N GLY A 40 -3.12 -8.04 -7.27
CA GLY A 40 -3.63 -7.29 -8.41
C GLY A 40 -5.03 -6.71 -8.21
N ASP A 41 -5.59 -6.76 -7.00
CA ASP A 41 -6.90 -6.20 -6.66
C ASP A 41 -6.80 -4.70 -6.37
N TRP A 42 -6.58 -3.93 -7.43
CA TRP A 42 -6.51 -2.47 -7.36
C TRP A 42 -7.85 -1.82 -7.01
N SER A 43 -8.97 -2.50 -7.31
CA SER A 43 -10.31 -2.07 -6.90
C SER A 43 -10.46 -2.04 -5.37
N ALA A 44 -9.87 -2.97 -4.64
CA ALA A 44 -9.84 -2.95 -3.19
C ALA A 44 -8.75 -2.02 -2.63
N ALA A 45 -7.58 -1.97 -3.26
CA ALA A 45 -6.45 -1.17 -2.78
C ALA A 45 -6.73 0.35 -2.82
N LEU A 46 -7.40 0.84 -3.87
CA LEU A 46 -7.62 2.28 -4.06
C LEU A 46 -8.49 2.95 -2.98
N PRO A 47 -9.67 2.41 -2.60
CA PRO A 47 -10.44 2.96 -1.48
C PRO A 47 -9.69 2.91 -0.14
N MET A 48 -8.90 1.87 0.09
CA MET A 48 -8.05 1.77 1.30
C MET A 48 -6.98 2.87 1.31
N GLN A 49 -6.37 3.19 0.17
CA GLN A 49 -5.41 4.29 0.05
C GLN A 49 -6.03 5.65 0.38
N GLN A 50 -7.26 5.90 -0.10
CA GLN A 50 -8.00 7.12 0.23
C GLN A 50 -8.28 7.21 1.73
N THR A 51 -8.69 6.11 2.33
CA THR A 51 -8.94 6.00 3.77
C THR A 51 -7.65 6.24 4.56
N ARG A 52 -6.53 5.63 4.12
CA ARG A 52 -5.21 5.80 4.73
C ARG A 52 -4.77 7.25 4.69
N ARG A 53 -4.97 7.94 3.56
CA ARG A 53 -4.60 9.34 3.42
C ARG A 53 -5.32 10.21 4.45
N LEU A 54 -6.64 10.04 4.59
CA LEU A 54 -7.42 10.78 5.59
C LEU A 54 -6.97 10.48 7.02
N ALA A 55 -6.68 9.20 7.32
CA ALA A 55 -6.18 8.81 8.63
C ALA A 55 -4.79 9.40 8.93
N MET A 56 -3.90 9.48 7.93
CA MET A 56 -2.58 10.12 8.07
C MET A 56 -2.73 11.62 8.35
N ASP A 57 -3.56 12.31 7.56
CA ASP A 57 -3.82 13.73 7.74
C ASP A 57 -4.37 14.02 9.16
N GLN A 58 -5.26 13.16 9.67
CA GLN A 58 -5.78 13.26 11.04
C GLN A 58 -4.73 12.96 12.12
N PHE A 59 -3.93 11.92 11.94
CA PHE A 59 -2.92 11.51 12.92
C PHE A 59 -1.82 12.58 13.10
N PHE A 60 -1.34 13.13 11.98
CA PHE A 60 -0.28 14.14 11.95
C PHE A 60 -0.77 15.57 12.18
N ALA A 61 -2.08 15.80 12.30
CA ALA A 61 -2.63 17.09 12.72
C ALA A 61 -2.35 17.41 14.20
N VAL A 62 -1.94 16.40 14.98
CA VAL A 62 -1.60 16.53 16.40
C VAL A 62 -0.08 16.37 16.58
N ASP A 63 0.52 17.29 17.31
CA ASP A 63 1.96 17.30 17.60
C ASP A 63 2.44 15.96 18.19
N CYS A 64 3.64 15.55 17.79
CA CYS A 64 4.29 14.31 18.21
C CYS A 64 5.17 14.55 19.44
N PRO A 65 4.77 14.13 20.66
CA PRO A 65 5.62 14.25 21.83
C PRO A 65 6.97 13.52 21.66
N PRO A 66 8.07 14.04 22.25
CA PRO A 66 9.40 13.42 22.13
C PRO A 66 9.46 11.96 22.59
N ALA A 67 8.61 11.57 23.54
CA ALA A 67 8.53 10.21 24.07
C ALA A 67 7.99 9.18 23.06
N GLU A 68 7.21 9.60 22.06
CA GLU A 68 6.68 8.71 21.01
C GLU A 68 7.40 8.85 19.67
N ALA A 69 8.27 9.87 19.51
CA ALA A 69 8.93 10.20 18.26
C ALA A 69 9.71 9.01 17.66
N GLY A 70 10.40 8.22 18.50
CA GLY A 70 11.14 7.03 18.05
C GLY A 70 10.23 5.97 17.43
N LEU A 71 9.11 5.66 18.09
CA LEU A 71 8.13 4.70 17.56
C LEU A 71 7.45 5.23 16.30
N VAL A 72 7.03 6.49 16.29
CA VAL A 72 6.37 7.11 15.13
C VAL A 72 7.32 7.10 13.92
N SER A 73 8.60 7.44 14.12
CA SER A 73 9.62 7.38 13.07
C SER A 73 9.78 5.95 12.52
N ALA A 74 9.88 4.95 13.40
CA ALA A 74 10.01 3.55 12.98
C ALA A 74 8.80 3.08 12.17
N VAL A 75 7.58 3.47 12.55
CA VAL A 75 6.37 3.13 11.79
C VAL A 75 6.32 3.86 10.44
N ILE A 76 6.74 5.12 10.37
CA ILE A 76 6.85 5.86 9.09
C ILE A 76 7.82 5.15 8.15
N GLU A 77 8.99 4.71 8.64
CA GLU A 77 9.95 3.96 7.84
C GLU A 77 9.35 2.67 7.27
N GLU A 78 8.59 1.91 8.07
CA GLU A 78 7.90 0.72 7.58
C GLU A 78 6.82 1.04 6.53
N ILE A 79 6.02 2.09 6.75
CA ILE A 79 5.03 2.55 5.76
C ILE A 79 5.71 2.94 4.44
N LEU A 80 6.84 3.64 4.49
CA LEU A 80 7.57 4.04 3.28
C LEU A 80 8.13 2.83 2.50
N LYS A 81 8.64 1.80 3.19
CA LYS A 81 9.06 0.54 2.55
C LYS A 81 7.89 -0.17 1.87
N ILE A 82 6.73 -0.19 2.54
CA ILE A 82 5.50 -0.77 1.98
C ILE A 82 5.05 0.04 0.74
N ASP A 83 5.09 1.37 0.80
CA ASP A 83 4.70 2.24 -0.29
C ASP A 83 5.59 2.09 -1.53
N ASP A 84 6.91 1.94 -1.32
CA ASP A 84 7.85 1.63 -2.39
C ASP A 84 7.48 0.30 -3.08
N ARG A 85 7.18 -0.72 -2.28
CA ARG A 85 6.72 -2.01 -2.81
C ARG A 85 5.42 -1.92 -3.59
N VAL A 86 4.42 -1.18 -3.09
CA VAL A 86 3.16 -0.94 -3.81
C VAL A 86 3.42 -0.24 -5.14
N THR A 87 4.35 0.71 -5.16
CA THR A 87 4.76 1.44 -6.38
C THR A 87 5.38 0.49 -7.41
N GLU A 88 6.28 -0.40 -6.99
CA GLU A 88 6.82 -1.45 -7.86
C GLU A 88 5.71 -2.34 -8.47
N LEU A 89 4.76 -2.79 -7.65
CA LEU A 89 3.65 -3.64 -8.06
C LEU A 89 2.77 -2.92 -9.09
N LEU A 90 2.48 -1.63 -8.88
CA LEU A 90 1.72 -0.80 -9.80
C LEU A 90 2.43 -0.68 -11.16
N HIS A 91 3.74 -0.43 -11.16
CA HIS A 91 4.51 -0.33 -12.39
C HIS A 91 4.53 -1.66 -13.17
N ARG A 92 4.67 -2.79 -12.47
CA ARG A 92 4.61 -4.13 -13.08
C ARG A 92 3.24 -4.40 -13.70
N GLN A 93 2.15 -4.12 -12.98
CA GLN A 93 0.79 -4.30 -13.50
C GLN A 93 0.56 -3.44 -14.74
N ARG A 94 0.97 -2.17 -14.71
CA ARG A 94 0.84 -1.25 -15.85
C ARG A 94 1.59 -1.77 -17.08
N GLY A 95 2.81 -2.28 -16.89
CA GLY A 95 3.59 -2.91 -17.96
C GLY A 95 2.84 -4.09 -18.59
N ALA A 96 2.36 -5.02 -17.76
CA ALA A 96 1.61 -6.19 -18.22
C ALA A 96 0.33 -5.83 -18.99
N MET A 97 -0.39 -4.78 -18.58
CA MET A 97 -1.59 -4.30 -19.30
C MET A 97 -1.23 -3.72 -20.68
N VAL A 98 -0.14 -2.97 -20.78
CA VAL A 98 0.33 -2.40 -22.06
C VAL A 98 0.75 -3.51 -23.01
N ASP A 99 1.51 -4.49 -22.53
CA ASP A 99 1.98 -5.63 -23.34
C ASP A 99 0.81 -6.51 -23.82
N SER A 100 -0.16 -6.77 -22.93
CA SER A 100 -1.38 -7.51 -23.27
C SER A 100 -2.19 -6.81 -24.36
N ASN A 101 -2.40 -5.49 -24.24
CA ASN A 101 -3.10 -4.71 -25.26
C ASN A 101 -2.37 -4.71 -26.61
N ALA A 102 -1.04 -4.57 -26.60
CA ALA A 102 -0.24 -4.65 -27.82
C ALA A 102 -0.36 -6.03 -28.47
N GLN A 103 -0.38 -7.10 -27.68
CA GLN A 103 -0.56 -8.46 -28.19
C GLN A 103 -1.95 -8.69 -28.78
N GLN A 104 -3.00 -8.20 -28.13
CA GLN A 104 -4.37 -8.30 -28.64
C GLN A 104 -4.54 -7.59 -29.99
N ARG A 105 -3.93 -6.41 -30.16
CA ARG A 105 -3.94 -5.68 -31.44
C ARG A 105 -3.27 -6.47 -32.55
N ARG A 106 -2.06 -6.99 -32.31
CA ARG A 106 -1.35 -7.84 -33.28
C ARG A 106 -2.16 -9.09 -33.66
N ASN A 107 -2.80 -9.72 -32.68
CA ASN A 107 -3.65 -10.88 -32.94
C ASN A 107 -4.86 -10.52 -33.82
N ALA A 108 -5.51 -9.38 -33.56
CA ALA A 108 -6.65 -8.90 -34.37
C ALA A 108 -6.23 -8.55 -35.80
N GLU A 109 -5.08 -7.90 -35.99
CA GLU A 109 -4.51 -7.59 -37.31
C GLU A 109 -4.19 -8.86 -38.11
N ASN A 110 -3.57 -9.86 -37.46
CA ASN A 110 -3.26 -11.14 -38.07
C ASN A 110 -4.54 -11.88 -38.48
N LEU A 111 -5.55 -11.96 -37.60
CA LEU A 111 -6.85 -12.55 -37.91
C LEU A 111 -7.53 -11.85 -39.09
N GLY A 112 -7.50 -10.52 -39.13
CA GLY A 112 -8.02 -9.74 -40.24
C GLY A 112 -7.25 -9.96 -41.55
N SER A 113 -5.95 -10.25 -41.49
CA SER A 113 -5.16 -10.67 -42.66
C SER A 113 -5.60 -12.04 -43.17
N TYR A 114 -5.72 -13.03 -42.27
CA TYR A 114 -6.18 -14.38 -42.63
C TYR A 114 -7.58 -14.38 -43.25
N LEU A 115 -8.53 -13.60 -42.71
CA LEU A 115 -9.89 -13.49 -43.25
C LEU A 115 -9.97 -12.74 -44.58
N ARG A 116 -8.99 -11.91 -44.93
CA ARG A 116 -8.93 -11.21 -46.24
C ARG A 116 -8.27 -12.04 -47.34
N HIS A 117 -7.48 -13.04 -46.95
CA HIS A 117 -6.77 -13.93 -47.87
C HIS A 117 -7.37 -15.34 -47.91
N ALA A 118 -8.52 -15.56 -47.26
CA ALA A 118 -9.37 -16.74 -47.37
C ALA A 118 -10.53 -16.45 -48.32
#